data_AF-A0A8J8KPR5-F1
#
_entry.id   AF-A0A8J8KPR5-F1
#
_cell.length_a   1.000
_cell.length_b   1.000
_cell.length_c   1.000
_cell.angle_alpha   90.00
_cell.angle_beta   90.00
_cell.angle_gamma   90.00
#
_symmetry.space_group_name_H-M   'P 1'
#
loop_
_entity.id
_entity.type
_entity.pdbx_description
1 polymer ?
#
loop_
_entity_poly.entity_id
_entity_poly.type
_entity_poly.pdbx_seq_one_letter_code
_entity_poly.pdbx_strand_id
1 'polypeptide(L)'
;MAAPVDLAVQVRPHAVVEFGVVPELVFEALTDPGRVSRWLPEPLRLDEDGPGLLRVRLHTPDADGTGDPGLRHQRVLPVATESGEAWYANLVITPLPDARSRVDVGVLGECEREQIDAILKQAVAGVRDDIAESFTPG
;
A
#
# COMPACT_ATOMS: atom_id res chain seq x y z
N MET A 1 22.39 -13.39 -11.95
CA MET A 1 21.25 -14.21 -11.50
C MET A 1 20.89 -13.76 -10.10
N ALA A 2 19.93 -12.83 -9.97
CA ALA A 2 19.39 -12.46 -8.66
C ALA A 2 18.43 -13.57 -8.21
N ALA A 3 18.58 -14.04 -6.97
CA ALA A 3 17.69 -15.03 -6.39
C ALA A 3 16.26 -14.46 -6.32
N PRO A 4 15.21 -15.28 -6.51
CA PRO A 4 13.85 -14.85 -6.23
C PRO A 4 13.79 -14.53 -4.74
N VAL A 5 13.61 -13.25 -4.40
CA VAL A 5 13.33 -12.85 -3.02
C VAL A 5 12.04 -13.54 -2.64
N ASP A 6 12.14 -14.54 -1.78
CA ASP A 6 11.02 -15.24 -1.19
C ASP A 6 10.25 -14.23 -0.34
N LEU A 7 9.31 -13.55 -0.99
CA LEU A 7 8.46 -12.46 -0.50
C LEU A 7 7.38 -12.96 0.48
N ALA A 8 7.69 -14.03 1.20
CA ALA A 8 7.00 -14.54 2.37
C ALA A 8 7.58 -14.00 3.69
N VAL A 9 8.55 -13.07 3.63
CA VAL A 9 8.97 -12.33 4.81
C VAL A 9 7.78 -11.53 5.33
N GLN A 10 7.29 -11.90 6.52
CA GLN A 10 6.48 -11.00 7.36
C GLN A 10 7.35 -9.78 7.68
N VAL A 11 7.34 -8.80 6.77
CA VAL A 11 7.92 -7.49 7.02
C VAL A 11 7.12 -6.90 8.17
N ARG A 12 7.77 -6.68 9.32
CA ARG A 12 7.10 -5.99 10.43
C ARG A 12 6.57 -4.66 9.91
N PRO A 13 5.31 -4.30 10.22
CA PRO A 13 4.78 -3.02 9.79
C PRO A 13 5.66 -1.89 10.37
N HIS A 14 6.15 -1.04 9.48
CA HIS A 14 6.76 0.25 9.83
C HIS A 14 5.70 1.19 10.38
N ALA A 15 4.50 1.15 9.80
CA ALA A 15 3.36 1.94 10.23
C ALA A 15 2.06 1.13 10.15
N VAL A 16 1.08 1.54 10.95
CA VAL A 16 -0.30 1.05 10.91
C VAL A 16 -1.21 2.26 10.72
N VAL A 17 -2.06 2.22 9.71
CA VAL A 17 -2.92 3.34 9.32
C VAL A 17 -4.36 2.87 9.26
N GLU A 18 -5.28 3.63 9.87
CA GLU A 18 -6.70 3.35 9.79
C GLU A 18 -7.42 4.33 8.85
N PHE A 19 -8.41 3.79 8.13
CA PHE A 19 -9.29 4.50 7.22
C PHE A 19 -10.75 4.25 7.62
N GLY A 20 -11.55 5.32 7.62
CA GLY A 20 -12.98 5.30 7.94
C GLY A 20 -13.88 4.77 6.82
N VAL A 21 -13.35 3.93 5.94
CA VAL A 21 -14.03 3.41 4.74
C VAL A 21 -13.76 1.93 4.54
N VAL A 22 -14.59 1.28 3.72
CA VAL A 22 -14.49 -0.15 3.39
C VAL A 22 -13.16 -0.51 2.74
N PRO A 23 -12.63 -1.72 2.97
CA PRO A 23 -11.28 -2.08 2.55
C PRO A 23 -11.15 -2.23 1.03
N GLU A 24 -12.24 -2.49 0.32
CA GLU A 24 -12.28 -2.46 -1.15
C GLU A 24 -11.95 -1.07 -1.71
N LEU A 25 -12.46 0.00 -1.10
CA LEU A 25 -12.20 1.36 -1.56
C LEU A 25 -10.74 1.77 -1.30
N VAL A 26 -10.20 1.37 -0.14
CA VAL A 26 -8.77 1.57 0.18
C VAL A 26 -7.91 0.76 -0.79
N PHE A 27 -8.29 -0.47 -1.10
CA PHE A 27 -7.58 -1.30 -2.07
C PHE A 27 -7.56 -0.66 -3.46
N GLU A 28 -8.69 -0.14 -3.93
CA GLU A 28 -8.78 0.57 -5.21
C GLU A 28 -7.88 1.82 -5.22
N ALA A 29 -7.95 2.66 -4.18
CA ALA A 29 -7.10 3.85 -4.05
C ALA A 29 -5.60 3.51 -4.08
N LEU A 30 -5.22 2.35 -3.53
CA LEU A 30 -3.83 1.88 -3.46
C LEU A 30 -3.37 1.09 -4.69
N THR A 31 -4.28 0.72 -5.61
CA THR A 31 -3.95 -0.19 -6.72
C THR A 31 -4.33 0.32 -8.10
N ASP A 32 -5.20 1.31 -8.21
CA ASP A 32 -5.47 1.98 -9.48
C ASP A 32 -4.30 2.90 -9.88
N PRO A 33 -3.62 2.68 -11.02
CA PRO A 33 -2.47 3.48 -11.43
C PRO A 33 -2.77 4.98 -11.58
N GLY A 34 -3.99 5.33 -12.03
CA GLY A 34 -4.43 6.70 -12.22
C GLY A 34 -4.63 7.45 -10.90
N ARG A 35 -5.05 6.75 -9.83
CA ARG A 35 -5.15 7.28 -8.47
C ARG A 35 -3.81 7.29 -7.77
N VAL A 36 -3.07 6.19 -7.86
CA VAL A 36 -1.75 6.05 -7.24
C VAL A 36 -0.81 7.14 -7.72
N SER A 37 -0.77 7.42 -9.02
CA SER A 37 0.06 8.51 -9.57
C SER A 37 -0.28 9.91 -9.05
N ARG A 38 -1.47 10.14 -8.46
CA ARG A 38 -1.86 11.45 -7.90
C ARG A 38 -1.35 11.68 -6.49
N TRP A 39 -1.30 10.63 -5.66
CA TRP A 39 -0.95 10.74 -4.25
C TRP A 39 0.45 10.21 -3.92
N LEU A 40 1.11 9.50 -4.85
CA LEU A 40 2.44 8.98 -4.63
C LEU A 40 3.43 10.15 -4.42
N PRO A 41 4.10 10.23 -3.26
CA PRO A 41 4.95 11.37 -2.94
C PRO A 41 6.26 11.32 -3.72
N GLU A 42 6.79 12.48 -4.10
CA GLU A 42 8.14 12.58 -4.64
C GLU A 42 9.19 12.04 -3.63
N PRO A 43 10.27 11.38 -4.09
CA PRO A 43 10.67 11.15 -5.49
C PRO A 43 10.07 9.88 -6.12
N LEU A 44 9.07 9.25 -5.48
CA LEU A 44 8.47 8.01 -5.98
C LEU A 44 7.50 8.31 -7.12
N ARG A 45 7.59 7.55 -8.19
CA ARG A 45 6.67 7.60 -9.33
C ARG A 45 6.31 6.20 -9.81
N LEU A 46 5.13 6.02 -10.36
CA LEU A 46 4.81 4.80 -11.09
C LEU A 46 5.64 4.76 -12.38
N ASP A 47 6.31 3.64 -12.61
CA ASP A 47 7.15 3.42 -13.79
C ASP A 47 7.22 1.92 -14.04
N GLU A 48 6.72 1.46 -15.18
CA GLU A 48 6.63 0.02 -15.52
C GLU A 48 8.00 -0.67 -15.58
N ASP A 49 9.07 0.09 -15.83
CA ASP A 49 10.46 -0.38 -15.85
C ASP A 49 11.21 -0.04 -14.54
N GLY A 50 10.51 0.51 -13.55
CA GLY A 50 11.07 0.92 -12.27
C GLY A 50 11.61 -0.27 -11.46
N PRO A 51 12.79 -0.12 -10.80
CA PRO A 51 13.40 -1.21 -10.03
C PRO A 51 12.69 -1.48 -8.69
N GLY A 52 11.75 -0.63 -8.29
CA GLY A 52 10.99 -0.77 -7.06
C GLY A 52 9.59 -1.37 -7.28
N LEU A 53 8.95 -1.80 -6.18
CA LEU A 53 7.64 -2.43 -6.20
C LEU A 53 6.76 -1.98 -5.01
N LEU A 54 5.51 -1.63 -5.30
CA LEU A 54 4.44 -1.45 -4.34
C LEU A 54 3.50 -2.66 -4.42
N ARG A 55 3.55 -3.55 -3.44
CA ARG A 55 2.65 -4.71 -3.31
C ARG A 55 1.52 -4.36 -2.35
N VAL A 56 0.29 -4.55 -2.81
CA VAL A 56 -0.93 -4.32 -2.01
C VAL A 56 -1.72 -5.62 -1.92
N ARG A 57 -2.11 -5.98 -0.71
CA ARG A 57 -2.85 -7.21 -0.39
C ARG A 57 -4.11 -6.85 0.40
N LEU A 58 -5.23 -7.43 0.02
CA LEU A 58 -6.51 -7.28 0.72
C LEU A 58 -6.91 -8.61 1.34
N HIS A 59 -7.02 -8.66 2.66
CA HIS A 59 -7.57 -9.80 3.39
C HIS A 59 -9.11 -9.73 3.41
N THR A 60 -9.78 -10.89 3.37
CA THR A 60 -11.20 -10.98 3.70
C THR A 60 -11.40 -11.17 5.20
N PRO A 61 -12.53 -10.67 5.74
CA PRO A 61 -13.02 -11.22 6.99
C PRO A 61 -13.29 -12.70 6.76
N ASP A 62 -12.98 -13.53 7.74
CA ASP A 62 -13.28 -14.96 7.71
C ASP A 62 -14.79 -15.14 7.64
N ALA A 63 -15.31 -15.39 6.42
CA ALA A 63 -16.73 -15.50 6.16
C ALA A 63 -17.32 -16.79 6.74
N ASP A 64 -16.47 -17.81 6.94
CA ASP A 64 -16.88 -19.16 7.30
C ASP A 64 -16.54 -19.52 8.77
N GLY A 65 -15.96 -18.59 9.54
CA GLY A 65 -15.60 -18.79 10.95
C GLY A 65 -14.55 -19.88 11.18
N THR A 66 -13.77 -20.20 10.14
CA THR A 66 -12.75 -21.26 10.14
C THR A 66 -11.41 -20.83 10.77
N GLY A 67 -11.25 -19.55 11.08
CA GLY A 67 -10.09 -18.95 11.74
C GLY A 67 -9.00 -18.45 10.79
N ASP A 68 -9.09 -18.71 9.48
CA ASP A 68 -8.09 -18.31 8.49
C ASP A 68 -8.60 -17.17 7.60
N PRO A 69 -8.24 -15.90 7.87
CA PRO A 69 -8.53 -14.80 6.95
C PRO A 69 -7.75 -15.00 5.65
N GLY A 70 -8.45 -15.41 4.59
CA GLY A 70 -7.87 -15.60 3.27
C GLY A 70 -7.47 -14.29 2.59
N LEU A 71 -6.38 -14.33 1.80
CA LEU A 71 -6.03 -13.26 0.87
C LEU A 71 -7.03 -13.23 -0.29
N ARG A 72 -7.80 -12.14 -0.42
CA ARG A 72 -8.80 -11.98 -1.49
C ARG A 72 -8.18 -11.51 -2.79
N HIS A 73 -7.36 -10.46 -2.70
CA HIS A 73 -6.81 -9.75 -3.85
C HIS A 73 -5.37 -9.34 -3.59
N GLN A 74 -4.59 -9.36 -4.66
CA GLN A 74 -3.23 -8.86 -4.67
C GLN A 74 -2.98 -8.08 -5.95
N ARG A 75 -2.28 -6.94 -5.80
CA ARG A 75 -1.73 -6.15 -6.89
C ARG A 75 -0.29 -5.77 -6.59
N VAL A 76 0.49 -5.63 -7.64
CA VAL A 76 1.88 -5.19 -7.60
C VAL A 76 2.01 -4.08 -8.62
N LEU A 77 2.48 -2.92 -8.18
CA LEU A 77 2.71 -1.75 -9.01
C LEU A 77 4.21 -1.46 -9.04
N PRO A 78 4.86 -1.49 -10.21
CA PRO A 78 6.24 -1.02 -10.35
C PRO A 78 6.38 0.46 -10.00
N VAL A 79 7.45 0.80 -9.27
CA VAL A 79 7.77 2.18 -8.88
C VAL A 79 9.23 2.48 -9.19
N ALA A 80 9.48 3.71 -9.64
CA ALA A 80 10.82 4.26 -9.77
C ALA A 80 11.03 5.39 -8.75
N THR A 81 12.30 5.56 -8.36
CA THR A 81 12.82 6.72 -7.65
C THR A 81 13.75 7.48 -8.59
N GLU A 82 13.97 8.78 -8.35
CA GLU A 82 14.99 9.54 -9.10
C GLU A 82 16.41 8.98 -8.92
N SER A 83 16.72 8.37 -7.77
CA SER A 83 18.01 7.75 -7.48
C SER A 83 18.21 6.40 -8.19
N GLY A 84 17.15 5.77 -8.71
CA GLY A 84 17.19 4.43 -9.31
C GLY A 84 17.39 3.30 -8.29
N GLU A 85 17.29 3.59 -6.99
CA GLU A 85 17.41 2.61 -5.92
C GLU A 85 16.18 1.68 -5.88
N ALA A 86 16.43 0.41 -5.57
CA ALA A 86 15.35 -0.55 -5.40
C ALA A 86 14.59 -0.26 -4.11
N TRP A 87 13.30 0.04 -4.24
CA TRP A 87 12.40 0.31 -3.12
C TRP A 87 11.24 -0.68 -3.12
N TYR A 88 10.91 -1.22 -1.96
CA TYR A 88 9.83 -2.18 -1.82
C TYR A 88 8.88 -1.79 -0.70
N ALA A 89 7.58 -1.70 -1.00
CA ALA A 89 6.55 -1.60 0.02
C ALA A 89 5.52 -2.72 -0.09
N ASN A 90 5.08 -3.19 1.08
CA ASN A 90 4.07 -4.21 1.26
C ASN A 90 2.97 -3.66 2.15
N LEU A 91 1.80 -3.44 1.56
CA LEU A 91 0.62 -2.94 2.24
C LEU A 91 -0.36 -4.08 2.40
N VAL A 92 -0.79 -4.33 3.63
CA VAL A 92 -1.80 -5.33 3.96
C VAL A 92 -3.02 -4.64 4.51
N ILE A 93 -4.12 -4.75 3.78
CA ILE A 93 -5.41 -4.17 4.15
C ILE A 93 -6.21 -5.24 4.87
N THR A 94 -6.51 -4.97 6.14
CA THR A 94 -7.33 -5.80 7.01
C THR A 94 -8.66 -5.10 7.27
N PRO A 95 -9.80 -5.76 7.02
CA PRO A 95 -11.11 -5.24 7.38
C PRO A 95 -11.22 -5.01 8.89
N LEU A 96 -11.82 -3.89 9.29
CA LEU A 96 -12.20 -3.59 10.67
C LEU A 96 -13.73 -3.54 10.81
N PRO A 97 -14.27 -3.66 12.04
CA PRO A 97 -15.69 -3.40 12.29
C PRO A 97 -16.15 -2.02 11.81
N ASP A 98 -17.44 -1.88 11.57
CA ASP A 98 -18.10 -0.62 11.18
C ASP A 98 -17.67 -0.07 9.81
N ALA A 99 -17.42 -0.95 8.83
CA ALA A 99 -17.01 -0.56 7.48
C ALA A 99 -15.71 0.27 7.46
N ARG A 100 -14.76 -0.07 8.34
CA ARG A 100 -13.44 0.55 8.42
C ARG A 100 -12.35 -0.38 7.93
N SER A 101 -11.16 0.17 7.75
CA SER A 101 -10.00 -0.56 7.26
C SER A 101 -8.75 -0.22 8.05
N ARG A 102 -7.93 -1.23 8.31
CA ARG A 102 -6.55 -1.09 8.79
C ARG A 102 -5.60 -1.43 7.66
N VAL A 103 -4.56 -0.63 7.48
CA VAL A 103 -3.47 -0.88 6.54
C VAL A 103 -2.17 -1.00 7.32
N ASP A 104 -1.59 -2.20 7.31
CA ASP A 104 -0.26 -2.46 7.82
C ASP A 104 0.75 -2.22 6.70
N VAL A 105 1.68 -1.28 6.90
CA VAL A 105 2.65 -0.85 5.88
C VAL A 105 4.04 -1.31 6.27
N GLY A 106 4.64 -2.20 5.49
CA GLY A 106 6.04 -2.60 5.59
C GLY A 106 6.84 -2.01 4.43
N VAL A 107 7.98 -1.39 4.72
CA VAL A 107 8.89 -0.82 3.70
C VAL A 107 10.25 -1.52 3.82
N LEU A 108 10.87 -1.81 2.68
CA LEU A 108 12.25 -2.27 2.55
C LEU A 108 12.92 -1.39 1.50
N GLY A 109 13.95 -0.66 1.88
CA GLY A 109 14.72 0.20 0.98
C GLY A 109 15.96 0.72 1.69
N GLU A 110 16.93 1.21 0.93
CA GLU A 110 18.17 1.81 1.45
C GLU A 110 17.94 3.27 1.91
N CYS A 111 16.91 3.49 2.73
CA CYS A 111 16.56 4.83 3.24
C CYS A 111 16.61 4.88 4.76
N GLU A 112 16.87 6.08 5.29
CA GLU A 112 16.78 6.29 6.73
C GLU A 112 15.32 6.26 7.19
N ARG A 113 15.09 5.85 8.45
CA ARG A 113 13.73 5.72 9.01
C ARG A 113 12.95 7.04 8.97
N GLU A 114 13.61 8.17 9.23
CA GLU A 114 12.98 9.49 9.21
C GLU A 114 12.46 9.87 7.81
N GLN A 115 13.20 9.49 6.77
CA GLN A 115 12.78 9.69 5.37
C GLN A 115 11.58 8.81 5.04
N ILE A 116 11.59 7.54 5.46
CA ILE A 116 10.46 6.63 5.31
C ILE A 116 9.21 7.19 6.01
N ASP A 117 9.34 7.68 7.24
CA ASP A 117 8.22 8.24 7.99
C ASP A 117 7.64 9.51 7.32
N ALA A 118 8.50 10.35 6.75
CA ALA A 118 8.07 11.53 5.98
C ALA A 118 7.30 11.14 4.70
N ILE A 119 7.84 10.19 3.93
CA ILE A 119 7.19 9.64 2.72
C ILE A 119 5.83 9.02 3.09
N LEU A 120 5.79 8.19 4.12
CA LEU A 120 4.55 7.54 4.58
C LEU A 120 3.51 8.57 5.01
N LYS A 121 3.90 9.61 5.74
CA LYS A 121 2.98 10.66 6.18
C LYS A 121 2.37 11.39 4.99
N GLN A 122 3.16 11.72 3.97
CA GLN A 122 2.66 12.37 2.75
C GLN A 122 1.74 11.44 1.95
N ALA A 123 2.15 10.18 1.74
CA ALA A 123 1.33 9.20 1.03
C ALA A 123 -0.02 8.98 1.74
N VAL A 124 -0.04 8.84 3.06
CA VAL A 124 -1.27 8.66 3.83
C VAL A 124 -2.19 9.87 3.71
N ALA A 125 -1.65 11.09 3.73
CA ALA A 125 -2.44 12.30 3.50
C ALA A 125 -3.06 12.28 2.09
N GLY A 126 -2.26 12.02 1.06
CA GLY A 126 -2.75 11.99 -0.32
C GLY A 126 -3.79 10.89 -0.57
N VAL A 127 -3.62 9.70 0.00
CA VAL A 127 -4.64 8.63 -0.10
C VAL A 127 -5.94 9.04 0.59
N ARG A 128 -5.88 9.74 1.73
CA ARG A 128 -7.09 10.23 2.42
C ARG A 128 -7.82 11.27 1.57
N ASP A 129 -7.08 12.17 0.94
CA ASP A 129 -7.65 13.21 0.08
C ASP A 129 -8.29 12.57 -1.17
N ASP A 130 -7.60 11.63 -1.85
CA ASP A 130 -8.12 10.91 -3.01
C ASP A 130 -9.38 10.07 -2.68
N ILE A 131 -9.42 9.44 -1.49
CA ILE A 131 -10.62 8.77 -1.00
C ILE A 131 -11.74 9.79 -0.74
N ALA A 132 -11.46 10.93 -0.12
CA ALA A 132 -12.47 11.96 0.18
C ALA A 132 -13.06 12.56 -1.11
N GLU A 133 -12.24 12.81 -2.12
CA GLU A 133 -12.68 13.27 -3.45
C GLU A 133 -13.64 12.28 -4.11
N SER A 134 -13.45 10.97 -3.91
CA SER A 134 -14.34 9.93 -4.44
C SER A 134 -15.77 10.01 -3.90
N PHE A 135 -16.00 10.69 -2.77
CA PHE A 135 -17.33 10.90 -2.18
C PHE A 135 -17.94 12.27 -2.48
N THR A 136 -17.19 13.16 -3.15
CA THR A 136 -17.69 14.49 -3.50
C THR A 136 -18.29 14.44 -4.90
N PRO A 137 -19.62 14.52 -5.07
CA PRO A 137 -20.19 14.59 -6.41
C PRO A 137 -19.78 15.91 -7.06
N GLY A 138 -19.22 15.81 -8.28
CA GLY A 138 -18.92 16.95 -9.14
C GLY A 138 -20.16 17.63 -9.70
#